data_AF-A0A847WTZ5-F1
#
_entry.id   AF-A0A847WTZ5-F1
#
_cell.length_a   1.000
_cell.length_b   1.000
_cell.length_c   1.000
_cell.angle_alpha   90.00
_cell.angle_beta   90.00
_cell.angle_gamma   90.00
#
_symmetry.space_group_name_H-M   'P 1'
#
loop_
_entity.id
_entity.type
_entity.pdbx_description
1 polymer ?
#
loop_
_entity_poly.entity_id
_entity_poly.type
_entity_poly.pdbx_seq_one_letter_code
_entity_poly.pdbx_strand_id
1 'polypeptide(L)' 'HPDAGADGYVRMPNVDPLQEMVDLMSATRSYEANVTALNATKGMLMKTLEIGR' A
#
# COMPACT_ATOMS: atom_id res chain seq x y z
N HIS A 1 19.93 6.10 -30.87
CA HIS A 1 19.13 5.83 -29.65
C HIS A 1 17.71 6.30 -29.95
N PRO A 2 16.71 5.42 -29.99
CA PRO A 2 15.38 5.72 -30.55
C PRO A 2 14.48 6.62 -29.68
N ASP A 3 14.97 7.08 -28.53
CA ASP A 3 14.12 7.67 -27.49
C ASP A 3 14.39 9.18 -27.28
N ALA A 4 15.30 9.76 -28.05
CA ALA A 4 15.65 11.18 -27.99
C ALA A 4 14.99 11.92 -29.16
N GLY A 5 14.05 12.82 -28.85
CA GLY A 5 13.47 13.74 -29.84
C GLY A 5 14.52 14.65 -30.48
N ALA A 6 14.15 15.32 -31.57
CA ALA A 6 15.03 16.10 -32.44
C ALA A 6 15.81 17.25 -31.77
N ASP A 7 15.47 17.61 -30.53
CA ASP A 7 16.10 18.69 -29.75
C ASP A 7 16.86 18.17 -28.50
N GLY A 8 17.11 16.87 -28.39
CA GLY A 8 17.93 16.28 -27.31
C GLY A 8 17.26 16.23 -25.92
N TYR A 9 16.01 16.71 -25.78
CA TYR A 9 15.27 16.61 -24.53
C TYR A 9 14.65 15.21 -24.36
N VAL A 10 15.25 14.42 -23.47
CA VAL A 10 14.70 13.14 -23.02
C VAL A 10 13.59 13.43 -22.01
N ARG A 11 12.37 12.95 -22.27
CA ARG A 11 11.33 12.89 -21.25
C ARG A 11 11.74 11.86 -20.20
N MET A 12 12.42 12.29 -19.15
CA MET A 12 12.55 11.48 -17.94
C MET A 12 11.16 11.31 -17.32
N PRO A 13 10.79 10.11 -16.87
CA PRO A 13 9.57 9.92 -16.10
C PRO A 13 9.61 10.84 -14.86
N ASN A 14 8.56 11.63 -14.66
CA ASN A 14 8.39 12.47 -13.45
C ASN A 14 7.94 11.63 -12.24
N VAL A 15 8.42 10.38 -12.13
CA VAL A 15 8.16 9.49 -11.00
C VAL A 15 9.47 9.27 -10.28
N ASP A 16 9.55 9.75 -9.03
CA ASP A 16 10.70 9.54 -8.16
C ASP A 16 10.61 8.11 -7.57
N PRO A 17 11.54 7.20 -7.88
CA PRO A 17 11.53 5.84 -7.35
C PRO A 17 11.55 5.80 -5.82
N LEU A 18 12.11 6.81 -5.15
CA LEU A 18 12.07 6.89 -3.69
C LEU A 18 10.66 7.17 -3.19
N GLN A 19 9.90 8.03 -3.88
CA GLN A 19 8.52 8.33 -3.53
C GLN A 19 7.63 7.11 -3.72
N GLU A 20 7.74 6.41 -4.85
CA GLU A 20 6.95 5.20 -5.08
C GLU A 20 7.27 4.07 -4.08
N MET A 21 8.53 3.95 -3.63
CA MET A 21 8.89 2.98 -2.59
C MET A 21 8.32 3.35 -1.21
N VAL A 22 8.25 4.64 -0.88
CA VAL A 22 7.59 5.12 0.35
C VAL A 22 6.08 4.89 0.28
N ASP A 23 5.45 5.16 -0.85
CA ASP A 23 4.03 4.90 -1.09
C ASP A 23 3.73 3.40 -1.00
N LEU A 24 4.58 2.56 -1.59
CA LEU A 24 4.47 1.10 -1.52
C LEU A 24 4.66 0.59 -0.08
N MET A 25 5.67 1.08 0.65
CA MET A 25 5.85 0.73 2.06
C MET A 25 4.66 1.16 2.93
N SER A 26 4.10 2.34 2.67
CA SER A 26 2.92 2.85 3.37
C SER A 26 1.68 1.98 3.10
N ALA A 27 1.48 1.58 1.84
CA ALA A 27 0.42 0.67 1.44
C ALA A 27 0.56 -0.72 2.09
N THR A 28 1.77 -1.29 2.11
CA THR A 28 2.04 -2.59 2.77
C THR A 28 1.77 -2.53 4.26
N ARG A 29 2.28 -1.50 4.95
CA ARG A 29 2.06 -1.33 6.40
C ARG A 29 0.58 -1.15 6.73
N SER A 30 -0.16 -0.39 5.91
CA SER A 30 -1.60 -0.20 6.06
C SER A 30 -2.36 -1.51 5.87
N TYR A 31 -1.94 -2.34 4.91
CA TYR A 31 -2.53 -3.66 4.70
C TYR A 31 -2.33 -4.59 5.90
N GLU A 32 -1.11 -4.68 6.44
CA GLU A 32 -0.83 -5.48 7.64
C GLU A 32 -1.61 -5.00 8.87
N ALA A 33 -1.69 -3.68 9.06
CA ALA A 33 -2.47 -3.08 10.14
C ALA A 33 -3.95 -3.42 10.00
N ASN A 34 -4.52 -3.34 8.79
CA ASN A 34 -5.92 -3.66 8.52
C ASN A 34 -6.22 -5.14 8.77
N VAL A 35 -5.35 -6.06 8.34
CA VAL A 35 -5.52 -7.50 8.62
C VAL A 35 -5.51 -7.78 10.12
N THR A 36 -4.63 -7.12 10.87
CA THR A 36 -4.55 -7.26 12.33
C THR A 36 -5.81 -6.74 13.02
N ALA A 37 -6.30 -5.56 12.62
CA ALA A 37 -7.53 -4.98 13.13
C ALA A 37 -8.77 -5.86 12.85
N LEU A 38 -8.86 -6.43 11.64
CA LEU A 38 -9.92 -7.36 11.27
C LEU A 38 -9.88 -8.64 12.10
N ASN A 39 -8.70 -9.21 12.33
CA ASN A 39 -8.55 -10.41 13.16
C ASN A 39 -8.95 -10.14 14.62
N ALA A 40 -8.54 -9.00 15.19
CA ALA A 40 -8.96 -8.58 16.53
C ALA A 40 -10.48 -8.43 16.60
N THR A 41 -11.09 -7.78 15.61
CA THR A 41 -12.55 -7.60 15.51
C THR A 41 -13.28 -8.93 15.43
N LYS A 42 -12.80 -9.86 14.59
CA LYS A 42 -13.37 -11.21 14.48
C LYS A 42 -13.30 -11.96 15.81
N GLY A 43 -12.18 -11.88 16.52
CA GLY A 43 -12.02 -12.48 17.85
C GLY A 43 -12.99 -11.89 18.87
N MET A 44 -13.18 -10.57 18.87
CA MET A 44 -14.17 -9.92 19.74
C MET A 44 -15.59 -10.35 19.41
N LEU A 45 -15.97 -10.39 18.13
CA LEU A 45 -17.31 -10.81 17.70
C LEU A 45 -17.64 -12.25 18.12
N MET A 46 -16.69 -13.18 17.98
CA MET A 46 -16.87 -14.57 18.42
C MET A 46 -17.10 -14.67 19.93
N LYS A 47 -16.29 -13.94 20.72
CA LYS A 47 -16.47 -13.88 22.19
C LYS A 47 -17.81 -13.27 22.59
N THR A 48 -18.25 -12.22 21.90
CA THR A 48 -19.57 -11.61 22.14
C THR A 48 -20.71 -12.60 21.86
N LEU A 49 -20.61 -13.39 20.78
CA LEU A 49 -21.59 -14.42 20.47
C LEU A 49 -21.63 -15.54 21.52
N GLU A 50 -20.48 -15.91 22.10
CA GLU A 50 -20.40 -16.85 23.23
C GLU A 50 -21.04 -16.31 24.52
N ILE A 51 -20.89 -15.00 24.80
CA ILE A 51 -21.47 -14.36 25.99
C ILE A 51 -23.00 -14.23 25.89
N GLY A 52 -23.53 -14.04 24.68
CA GLY A 52 -24.97 -13.88 24.45
C GLY A 52 -25.77 -15.19 24.45
N ARG A 53 -25.11 -16.34 24.61
CA ARG A 53 -25.71 -17.67 24.69
C ARG A 53 -25.92 -18.10 26.14
#